data_AF-A0A3P6PEI7-F1
#
_entry.id   AF-A0A3P6PEI7-F1
#
_cell.length_a   1.000
_cell.length_b   1.000
_cell.length_c   1.000
_cell.angle_alpha   90.00
_cell.angle_beta   90.00
_cell.angle_gamma   90.00
#
_symmetry.space_group_name_H-M   'P 1'
#
loop_
_entity.id
_entity.type
_entity.pdbx_description
1 polymer ?
#
loop_
_entity_poly.entity_id
_entity_poly.type
_entity_poly.pdbx_seq_one_letter_code
_entity_poly.pdbx_strand_id
1 'polypeptide(L)'
;MKDACFKEHQYARWMAACRLASRGKSMADASYQPEVDSIKKLLQMQSGVSTGSQNGLNKKKSPAVQLPPDFNVDEFVSQRYIRRARSKQSLQQRISDAHSNVKNLSCTEAKLQYIRAWEALPEHGTHYFVVRFRGGRKPELIGVAFN
;
A
#
# COMPACT_ATOMS: atom_id res chain seq x y z
N MET A 1 -16.48 -13.72 -15.15
CA MET A 1 -16.00 -12.76 -16.18
C MET A 1 -17.14 -12.06 -16.94
N LYS A 2 -18.34 -12.64 -17.05
CA LYS A 2 -19.50 -12.01 -17.72
C LYS A 2 -20.18 -10.89 -16.90
N ASP A 3 -20.05 -10.90 -15.57
CA ASP A 3 -20.82 -9.99 -14.70
C ASP A 3 -20.28 -8.55 -14.62
N ALA A 4 -18.97 -8.34 -14.82
CA ALA A 4 -18.37 -7.01 -14.78
C ALA A 4 -18.73 -6.19 -16.03
N CYS A 5 -18.68 -6.80 -17.21
CA CYS A 5 -19.07 -6.18 -18.48
C CYS A 5 -20.55 -5.78 -18.48
N PHE A 6 -21.42 -6.62 -17.88
CA PHE A 6 -22.84 -6.31 -17.72
C PHE A 6 -23.09 -5.11 -16.79
N LYS A 7 -22.30 -4.98 -15.72
CA LYS A 7 -22.36 -3.84 -14.79
C LYS A 7 -21.89 -2.53 -15.43
N GLU A 8 -20.78 -2.55 -16.18
CA GLU A 8 -20.26 -1.36 -16.87
C GLU A 8 -21.22 -0.84 -17.95
N HIS A 9 -21.79 -1.75 -18.75
CA HIS A 9 -22.76 -1.38 -19.79
C HIS A 9 -24.06 -0.83 -19.21
N GLN A 10 -24.58 -1.44 -18.14
CA GLN A 10 -25.73 -0.89 -17.43
C GLN A 10 -25.42 0.47 -16.82
N TYR A 11 -24.29 0.60 -16.12
CA TYR A 11 -23.86 1.87 -15.53
C TYR A 11 -23.74 2.98 -16.58
N ALA A 12 -23.17 2.70 -17.75
CA ALA A 12 -23.05 3.68 -18.83
C ALA A 12 -24.42 4.18 -19.32
N ARG A 13 -25.41 3.29 -19.45
CA ARG A 13 -26.79 3.64 -19.82
C ARG A 13 -27.47 4.49 -18.76
N TRP A 14 -27.41 4.06 -17.49
CA TRP A 14 -28.02 4.80 -16.38
C TRP A 14 -27.38 6.17 -16.17
N MET A 15 -26.05 6.26 -16.25
CA MET A 15 -25.32 7.52 -16.13
C MET A 15 -25.67 8.48 -17.26
N ALA A 16 -25.70 8.01 -18.52
CA ALA A 16 -26.12 8.82 -19.66
C ALA A 16 -27.56 9.33 -19.49
N ALA A 17 -28.49 8.45 -19.08
CA ALA A 17 -29.89 8.80 -18.86
C ALA A 17 -30.04 9.87 -17.78
N CYS A 18 -29.41 9.68 -16.61
CA CYS A 18 -29.46 10.67 -15.52
C CYS A 18 -28.81 12.00 -15.90
N ARG A 19 -27.71 11.98 -16.67
CA ARG A 19 -27.02 13.20 -17.13
C ARG A 19 -27.82 13.99 -18.17
N LEU A 20 -28.62 13.32 -18.99
CA LEU A 20 -29.52 13.97 -19.92
C LEU A 20 -30.79 14.47 -19.22
N ALA A 21 -31.34 13.69 -18.31
CA ALA A 21 -32.52 14.08 -17.52
C ALA A 21 -32.26 15.36 -16.71
N SER A 22 -31.06 15.53 -16.13
CA SER A 22 -30.68 16.76 -15.42
C SER A 22 -30.59 18.00 -16.32
N ARG A 23 -30.53 17.82 -17.64
CA ARG A 23 -30.56 18.88 -18.66
C ARG A 23 -31.94 18.98 -19.33
N GLY A 24 -32.96 18.33 -18.78
CA GLY A 24 -34.32 18.30 -19.33
C GLY A 24 -34.50 17.42 -20.57
N LYS A 25 -33.53 16.55 -20.89
CA LYS A 25 -33.54 15.68 -22.07
C LYS A 25 -33.86 14.24 -21.69
N SER A 26 -34.58 13.53 -22.56
CA SER A 26 -34.95 12.12 -22.33
C SER A 26 -33.99 11.16 -23.03
N MET A 27 -34.14 9.86 -22.76
CA MET A 27 -33.39 8.81 -23.48
C MET A 27 -33.76 8.70 -24.96
N ALA A 28 -34.84 9.36 -25.40
CA ALA A 28 -35.23 9.43 -26.81
C ALA A 28 -34.49 10.56 -27.56
N ASP A 29 -33.74 11.41 -26.87
CA ASP A 29 -32.94 12.47 -27.50
C ASP A 29 -31.78 11.86 -28.31
N ALA A 30 -31.49 12.42 -29.49
CA ALA A 30 -30.44 11.92 -30.37
C ALA A 30 -29.04 11.91 -29.72
N SER A 31 -28.83 12.69 -28.66
CA SER A 31 -27.58 12.72 -27.89
C SER A 31 -27.41 11.56 -26.90
N TYR A 32 -28.45 10.75 -26.63
CA TYR A 32 -28.37 9.65 -25.66
C TYR A 32 -27.36 8.57 -26.06
N GLN A 33 -27.46 8.05 -27.29
CA GLN A 33 -26.58 6.97 -27.73
C GLN A 33 -25.10 7.40 -27.82
N PRO A 34 -24.76 8.59 -28.37
CA PRO A 34 -23.41 9.15 -28.28
C PRO A 34 -22.88 9.33 -26.86
N GLU A 35 -23.73 9.74 -25.91
CA GLU A 35 -23.33 9.92 -24.50
C GLU A 35 -23.00 8.57 -23.83
N VAL A 36 -23.81 7.53 -24.09
CA VAL A 36 -23.55 6.17 -23.62
C VAL A 36 -22.21 5.67 -24.13
N ASP A 37 -21.92 5.86 -25.42
CA ASP A 37 -20.68 5.39 -26.03
C ASP A 37 -19.46 6.20 -25.58
N SER A 38 -19.63 7.49 -25.31
CA SER A 38 -18.61 8.32 -24.64
C SER A 38 -18.27 7.81 -23.24
N ILE A 39 -19.28 7.47 -22.42
CA ILE A 39 -19.06 6.92 -21.07
C ILE A 39 -18.40 5.55 -21.15
N LYS A 40 -18.81 4.67 -22.08
CA LYS A 40 -18.11 3.39 -22.28
C LYS A 40 -16.66 3.58 -22.69
N LYS A 41 -16.36 4.51 -23.58
CA LYS A 41 -14.98 4.82 -23.99
C LYS A 41 -14.16 5.31 -22.80
N LEU A 42 -14.73 6.14 -21.94
CA LEU A 42 -14.08 6.58 -20.70
C LEU A 42 -13.79 5.40 -19.77
N LEU A 43 -14.76 4.52 -19.54
CA LEU A 43 -14.59 3.31 -18.73
C LEU A 43 -13.52 2.39 -19.35
N GLN A 44 -13.53 2.21 -20.66
CA GLN A 44 -12.50 1.45 -21.38
C GLN A 44 -11.13 2.09 -21.31
N MET A 45 -11.02 3.42 -21.22
CA MET A 45 -9.73 4.11 -21.03
C MET A 45 -9.23 3.98 -19.59
N GLN A 46 -10.12 4.07 -18.60
CA GLN A 46 -9.79 3.83 -17.19
C GLN A 46 -9.38 2.37 -16.98
N SER A 47 -10.14 1.44 -17.59
CA SER A 47 -9.81 0.04 -17.70
C SER A 47 -8.54 -0.16 -18.51
N GLY A 48 -8.29 0.58 -19.58
CA GLY A 48 -7.11 0.54 -20.47
C GLY A 48 -5.81 0.91 -19.77
N VAL A 49 -5.84 1.95 -18.95
CA VAL A 49 -4.77 2.32 -18.00
C VAL A 49 -4.60 1.27 -16.89
N SER A 50 -5.58 0.37 -16.72
CA SER A 50 -5.56 -0.77 -15.81
C SER A 50 -5.57 -2.17 -16.48
N THR A 51 -5.49 -2.27 -17.81
CA THR A 51 -5.51 -3.52 -18.59
C THR A 51 -4.24 -3.67 -19.40
N GLY A 52 -3.11 -3.48 -18.72
CA GLY A 52 -2.01 -4.44 -18.84
C GLY A 52 -2.26 -5.59 -17.86
N SER A 53 -2.99 -6.62 -18.32
CA SER A 53 -3.23 -7.93 -17.68
C SER A 53 -4.62 -8.18 -17.11
N GLN A 54 -5.54 -8.65 -17.97
CA GLN A 54 -6.61 -9.55 -17.53
C GLN A 54 -6.08 -10.97 -17.42
N ASN A 55 -5.40 -11.26 -16.29
CA ASN A 55 -5.32 -12.54 -15.60
C ASN A 55 -4.18 -12.49 -14.58
N GLY A 56 -4.54 -12.58 -13.30
CA GLY A 56 -3.59 -12.69 -12.19
C GLY A 56 -3.05 -11.35 -11.70
N LEU A 57 -3.40 -11.01 -10.45
CA LEU A 57 -2.59 -10.32 -9.43
C LEU A 57 -1.62 -9.18 -9.82
N ASN A 58 -1.74 -8.54 -10.97
CA ASN A 58 -0.91 -7.39 -11.32
C ASN A 58 -1.43 -6.16 -10.57
N LYS A 59 -1.01 -6.08 -9.30
CA LYS A 59 -0.98 -4.84 -8.52
C LYS A 59 -0.55 -3.73 -9.46
N LYS A 60 -1.36 -2.66 -9.54
CA LYS A 60 -0.93 -1.37 -10.11
C LYS A 60 0.49 -1.15 -9.59
N LYS A 61 1.50 -1.23 -10.46
CA LYS A 61 2.88 -0.95 -10.06
C LYS A 61 2.85 0.46 -9.53
N SER A 62 2.96 0.60 -8.22
CA SER A 62 2.95 1.90 -7.60
C SER A 62 4.14 2.66 -8.17
N PRO A 63 3.99 3.96 -8.50
CA PRO A 63 5.12 4.73 -8.98
C PRO A 63 6.26 4.57 -7.98
N ALA A 64 7.48 4.38 -8.49
CA ALA A 64 8.64 4.16 -7.65
C ALA A 64 8.78 5.35 -6.69
N VAL A 65 8.81 5.06 -5.39
CA VAL A 65 9.08 6.08 -4.37
C VAL A 65 10.51 6.55 -4.56
N GLN A 66 10.71 7.87 -4.51
CA GLN A 66 12.04 8.48 -4.54
C GLN A 66 12.37 8.96 -3.12
N LEU A 67 13.57 8.61 -2.65
CA LEU A 67 14.09 9.11 -1.39
C LEU A 67 14.76 10.47 -1.68
N PRO A 68 14.50 11.53 -0.88
CA PRO A 68 15.26 12.77 -0.99
C PRO A 68 16.75 12.51 -0.86
N PRO A 69 17.63 13.20 -1.61
CA PRO A 69 19.07 12.93 -1.58
C PRO A 69 19.72 13.25 -0.24
N ASP A 70 19.14 14.12 0.58
CA ASP A 70 19.64 14.68 1.84
C ASP A 70 18.73 14.39 3.05
N PHE A 71 17.97 13.28 2.99
CA PHE A 71 17.04 12.92 4.06
C PHE A 71 17.72 12.78 5.44
N ASN A 72 16.98 13.17 6.48
CA ASN A 72 17.44 13.09 7.85
C ASN A 72 17.44 11.63 8.36
N VAL A 73 18.64 11.04 8.47
CA VAL A 73 18.84 9.67 8.95
C VAL A 73 18.31 9.46 10.38
N ASP A 74 18.29 10.51 11.22
CA ASP A 74 17.91 10.40 12.63
C ASP A 74 16.43 10.01 12.81
N GLU A 75 15.61 10.16 11.77
CA GLU A 75 14.19 9.78 11.75
C GLU A 75 13.95 8.30 11.41
N PHE A 76 14.93 7.61 10.83
CA PHE A 76 14.77 6.26 10.28
C PHE A 76 15.52 5.18 11.06
N VAL A 77 16.42 5.55 11.97
CA VAL A 77 17.23 4.62 12.76
C VAL A 77 17.31 5.06 14.21
N SER A 78 17.39 4.08 15.13
CA SER A 78 17.50 4.40 16.55
C SER A 78 18.86 5.02 16.91
N GLN A 79 18.87 5.86 17.95
CA GLN A 79 20.06 6.60 18.38
C GLN A 79 21.30 5.74 18.63
N ARG A 80 21.11 4.48 19.07
CA ARG A 80 22.20 3.53 19.28
C ARG A 80 23.00 3.27 17.99
N TYR A 81 22.32 3.16 16.85
CA TYR A 81 22.98 2.93 15.56
C TYR A 81 23.62 4.20 15.01
N ILE A 82 23.01 5.36 15.25
CA ILE A 82 23.59 6.67 14.89
C ILE A 82 24.94 6.86 15.60
N ARG A 83 24.98 6.62 16.91
CA ARG A 83 26.21 6.73 17.72
C ARG A 83 27.29 5.72 17.34
N ARG A 84 26.91 4.54 16.84
CA ARG A 84 27.85 3.49 16.43
C ARG A 84 28.35 3.66 14.99
N ALA A 85 27.64 4.43 14.16
CA ALA A 85 28.01 4.59 12.76
C ALA A 85 29.28 5.41 12.60
N ARG A 86 30.03 5.12 11.52
CA ARG A 86 31.25 5.87 11.17
C ARG A 86 30.93 7.32 10.82
N SER A 87 29.83 7.55 10.10
CA SER A 87 29.31 8.88 9.77
C SER A 87 27.83 8.82 9.41
N LYS A 88 27.11 9.94 9.51
CA LYS A 88 25.72 10.05 9.06
C LYS A 88 25.59 9.74 7.56
N GLN A 89 26.51 10.24 6.74
CA GLN A 89 26.54 9.96 5.30
C GLN A 89 26.68 8.46 4.99
N SER A 90 27.46 7.72 5.77
CA SER A 90 27.58 6.27 5.58
C SER A 90 26.27 5.53 5.88
N LEU A 91 25.48 5.99 6.86
CA LEU A 91 24.15 5.44 7.12
C LEU A 91 23.17 5.81 6.02
N GLN A 92 23.23 7.06 5.56
CA GLN A 92 22.39 7.58 4.49
C GLN A 92 22.56 6.75 3.21
N GLN A 93 23.81 6.47 2.81
CA GLN A 93 24.11 5.61 1.67
C GLN A 93 23.53 4.20 1.85
N ARG A 94 23.74 3.59 3.02
CA ARG A 94 23.21 2.23 3.31
C ARG A 94 21.69 2.15 3.24
N ILE A 95 21.00 3.19 3.71
CA ILE A 95 19.54 3.28 3.64
C ILE A 95 19.09 3.48 2.18
N SER A 96 19.76 4.35 1.41
CA SER A 96 19.48 4.54 -0.02
C SER A 96 19.65 3.25 -0.83
N ASP A 97 20.73 2.51 -0.55
CA ASP A 97 21.00 1.21 -1.18
C ASP A 97 19.92 0.19 -0.82
N ALA A 98 19.55 0.08 0.45
CA ALA A 98 18.48 -0.81 0.90
C ALA A 98 17.12 -0.42 0.31
N HIS A 99 16.83 0.88 0.21
CA HIS A 99 15.59 1.40 -0.37
C HIS A 99 15.42 1.01 -1.85
N SER A 100 16.52 0.83 -2.59
CA SER A 100 16.46 0.40 -3.99
C SER A 100 15.70 -0.93 -4.19
N ASN A 101 15.71 -1.80 -3.17
CA ASN A 101 15.03 -3.11 -3.19
C ASN A 101 13.52 -3.01 -2.94
N VAL A 102 13.04 -1.90 -2.36
CA VAL A 102 11.65 -1.74 -1.91
C VAL A 102 10.93 -0.55 -2.55
N LYS A 103 11.63 0.27 -3.35
CA LYS A 103 11.07 1.49 -3.97
C LYS A 103 9.82 1.28 -4.84
N ASN A 104 9.61 0.06 -5.35
CA ASN A 104 8.48 -0.27 -6.24
C ASN A 104 7.28 -0.87 -5.49
N LEU A 105 7.37 -1.04 -4.17
CA LEU A 105 6.26 -1.56 -3.38
C LEU A 105 5.17 -0.52 -3.23
N SER A 106 3.91 -0.96 -3.24
CA SER A 106 2.80 -0.12 -2.79
C SER A 106 2.91 0.17 -1.29
N CYS A 107 2.23 1.23 -0.83
CA CYS A 107 2.19 1.59 0.58
C CYS A 107 1.79 0.40 1.49
N THR A 108 0.78 -0.36 1.08
CA THR A 108 0.29 -1.52 1.84
C THR A 108 1.32 -2.65 1.86
N GLU A 109 1.99 -2.93 0.73
CA GLU A 109 3.03 -3.96 0.67
C GLU A 109 4.24 -3.60 1.51
N ALA A 110 4.70 -2.35 1.45
CA ALA A 110 5.82 -1.88 2.25
C ALA A 110 5.53 -2.00 3.75
N LYS A 111 4.33 -1.60 4.20
CA LYS A 111 3.89 -1.78 5.60
C LYS A 111 3.85 -3.25 6.01
N LEU A 112 3.29 -4.11 5.15
CA LEU A 112 3.20 -5.54 5.45
C LEU A 112 4.59 -6.20 5.50
N GLN A 113 5.50 -5.82 4.60
CA GLN A 113 6.88 -6.31 4.62
C GLN A 113 7.63 -5.82 5.86
N TYR A 114 7.39 -4.60 6.30
CA TYR A 114 7.95 -4.09 7.56
C TYR A 114 7.48 -4.92 8.77
N ILE A 115 6.18 -5.20 8.85
CA ILE A 115 5.60 -6.05 9.91
C ILE A 115 6.24 -7.45 9.88
N ARG A 116 6.33 -8.08 8.71
CA ARG A 116 6.97 -9.41 8.58
C ARG A 116 8.44 -9.41 9.00
N ALA A 117 9.18 -8.36 8.65
CA ALA A 117 10.58 -8.22 9.07
C ALA A 117 10.70 -8.03 10.58
N TRP A 118 9.76 -7.32 11.19
CA TRP A 118 9.68 -7.15 12.64
C TRP A 118 9.29 -8.46 13.36
N GLU A 119 8.33 -9.20 12.82
CA GLU A 119 7.90 -10.52 13.33
C GLU A 119 9.02 -11.58 13.26
N ALA A 120 9.93 -11.46 12.29
CA ALA A 120 11.06 -12.38 12.13
C ALA A 120 12.21 -12.14 13.13
N LEU A 121 12.13 -11.13 14.00
CA LEU A 121 13.17 -10.88 15.01
C LEU A 121 13.08 -11.91 16.15
N PRO A 122 14.22 -12.36 16.72
CA PRO A 122 14.24 -13.42 17.74
C PRO A 122 13.40 -13.13 19.00
N GLU A 123 13.27 -11.86 19.37
CA GLU A 123 12.57 -11.40 20.60
C GLU A 123 11.16 -10.87 20.32
N HIS A 124 10.65 -11.06 19.10
CA HIS A 124 9.33 -10.58 18.75
C HIS A 124 8.25 -11.31 19.57
N GLY A 125 7.26 -10.54 20.06
CA GLY A 125 6.11 -11.09 20.78
C GLY A 125 6.40 -11.50 22.24
N THR A 126 7.61 -11.25 22.75
CA THR A 126 7.95 -11.52 24.16
C THR A 126 7.64 -10.31 25.05
N HIS A 127 6.79 -10.51 26.03
CA HIS A 127 6.46 -9.53 27.05
C HIS A 127 7.21 -9.83 28.36
N TYR A 128 7.93 -8.84 28.87
CA TYR A 128 8.81 -9.02 30.02
C TYR A 128 8.20 -8.48 31.31
N PHE A 129 8.22 -9.30 32.35
CA PHE A 129 7.73 -8.95 33.69
C PHE A 129 8.80 -9.20 34.75
N VAL A 130 8.94 -8.27 35.69
CA VAL A 130 9.79 -8.47 36.87
C VAL A 130 8.99 -9.23 37.91
N VAL A 131 9.45 -10.41 38.29
CA VAL A 131 8.79 -11.32 39.22
C VAL A 131 9.75 -11.78 40.32
N ARG A 132 9.20 -12.32 41.41
CA ARG A 132 9.99 -12.96 42.46
C ARG A 132 9.44 -14.37 42.70
N PHE A 133 10.21 -15.38 42.31
CA PHE A 133 9.81 -16.77 42.50
C PHE A 133 9.84 -17.17 43.98
N ARG A 134 9.04 -18.16 44.35
CA ARG A 134 9.02 -18.70 45.72
C ARG A 134 10.39 -19.31 46.04
N GLY A 135 11.03 -18.84 47.11
CA GLY A 135 12.41 -19.21 47.46
C GLY A 135 13.49 -18.34 46.79
N GLY A 136 13.11 -17.45 45.87
CA GLY A 136 14.00 -16.49 45.23
C GLY A 136 14.43 -15.37 46.18
N ARG A 137 15.74 -15.15 46.29
CA ARG A 137 16.31 -14.03 47.07
C ARG A 137 16.34 -12.72 46.29
N LYS A 138 16.29 -12.76 44.96
CA LYS A 138 16.38 -11.60 44.06
C LYS A 138 15.19 -11.60 43.07
N PRO A 139 14.78 -10.42 42.58
CA PRO A 139 13.84 -10.33 41.47
C PRO A 139 14.47 -10.88 40.18
N GLU A 140 13.64 -11.52 39.36
CA GLU A 140 14.00 -12.14 38.09
C GLU A 140 13.06 -11.65 36.98
N LEU A 141 13.46 -11.81 35.72
CA LEU A 141 12.66 -11.41 34.56
C LEU A 141 12.03 -12.66 33.94
N ILE A 142 10.71 -12.67 33.80
CA ILE A 142 9.98 -13.70 33.04
C ILE A 142 9.53 -13.11 31.71
N GLY A 143 9.78 -13.85 30.62
CA GLY A 143 9.25 -13.56 29.30
C GLY A 143 8.00 -14.38 29.05
N VAL A 144 6.90 -13.72 28.68
CA VAL A 144 5.66 -14.36 28.22
C VAL A 144 5.54 -14.11 26.73
N ALA A 145 5.59 -15.18 25.95
CA ALA A 145 5.36 -15.14 24.51
C ALA A 145 4.01 -15.81 24.17
N PHE A 146 3.59 -15.70 22.91
CA PHE A 146 2.33 -16.28 22.45
C PHE A 146 2.28 -17.83 22.48
N ASN A 147 3.43 -18.51 22.53
CA ASN A 147 3.55 -19.99 22.50
C ASN A 147 4.39 -20.53 23.65
#